data_AF-A0A9D4V9P1-F1
#
_entry.id   AF-A0A9D4V9P1-F1
#
_cell.length_a   1.000
_cell.length_b   1.000
_cell.length_c   1.000
_cell.angle_alpha   90.00
_cell.angle_beta   90.00
_cell.angle_gamma   90.00
#
_symmetry.space_group_name_H-M   'P 1'
#
loop_
_entity.id
_entity.type
_entity.pdbx_description
1 polymer ?
#
loop_
_entity_poly.entity_id
_entity_poly.type
_entity_poly.pdbx_seq_one_letter_code
_entity_poly.pdbx_strand_id
1 'polypeptide(L)'
;MQGLSCLLRGRIGIIKHREKHKGSFEILHVQDTADQEFATQLGNVFTIGKGIKPWVTLPRGKGIKLSIVEEAKKKAGALKGTVA
;
A
#
# COMPACT_ATOMS: atom_id res chain seq x y z
N MET A 1 -14.25 -10.13 4.18
CA MET A 1 -13.32 -9.84 5.31
C MET A 1 -12.39 -8.72 4.88
N GLN A 2 -12.55 -7.52 5.44
CA GLN A 2 -11.65 -6.39 5.21
C GLN A 2 -10.36 -6.64 6.00
N GLY A 3 -9.39 -7.28 5.34
CA GLY A 3 -8.07 -7.56 5.91
C GLY A 3 -7.09 -6.45 5.58
N LEU A 4 -6.16 -6.16 6.50
CA LEU A 4 -4.97 -5.37 6.20
C LEU A 4 -4.05 -6.25 5.35
N SER A 5 -3.68 -5.78 4.18
CA SER A 5 -2.88 -6.52 3.22
C SER A 5 -1.57 -5.82 2.89
N CYS A 6 -0.49 -6.59 2.83
CA CYS A 6 0.82 -6.17 2.37
C CYS A 6 1.09 -6.81 1.01
N LEU A 7 1.70 -6.03 0.13
CA LEU A 7 2.02 -6.43 -1.24
C LEU A 7 3.52 -6.52 -1.40
N LEU A 8 3.97 -7.40 -2.31
CA LEU A 8 5.39 -7.65 -2.60
C LEU A 8 6.27 -6.40 -2.78
N ARG A 9 5.72 -5.25 -3.20
CA ARG A 9 6.47 -3.98 -3.33
C ARG A 9 6.48 -3.11 -2.05
N GLY A 10 6.15 -3.67 -0.90
CA GLY A 10 6.10 -2.96 0.38
C GLY A 10 4.94 -1.97 0.50
N ARG A 11 3.91 -2.08 -0.34
CA ARG A 11 2.68 -1.29 -0.22
C ARG A 11 1.69 -1.97 0.70
N ILE A 12 1.11 -1.21 1.63
CA ILE A 12 0.15 -1.72 2.62
C ILE A 12 -1.18 -1.00 2.45
N GLY A 13 -2.27 -1.77 2.43
CA GLY A 13 -3.62 -1.22 2.31
C GLY A 13 -4.70 -2.21 2.71
N ILE A 14 -5.93 -1.73 2.73
CA ILE A 14 -7.12 -2.50 3.07
C ILE A 14 -7.77 -3.01 1.79
N ILE A 15 -8.08 -4.31 1.76
CA ILE A 15 -8.79 -4.91 0.63
C ILE A 15 -10.25 -4.43 0.64
N LYS A 16 -10.67 -3.78 -0.45
CA LYS A 16 -12.05 -3.30 -0.65
C LYS A 16 -12.89 -4.36 -1.35
N HIS A 17 -12.47 -4.77 -2.54
CA HIS A 17 -13.21 -5.67 -3.40
C HIS A 17 -12.34 -6.79 -3.93
N ARG A 18 -12.94 -7.97 -4.09
CA ARG A 18 -12.33 -9.14 -4.73
C ARG A 18 -13.15 -9.51 -5.94
N GLU A 19 -12.55 -9.31 -7.10
CA GLU A 19 -13.12 -9.69 -8.38
C GLU A 19 -12.67 -11.11 -8.74
N LYS A 20 -13.64 -12.01 -8.83
CA LYS A 20 -13.42 -13.40 -9.18
C LYS A 20 -13.74 -13.63 -10.64
N HIS A 21 -12.72 -14.02 -11.41
CA HIS A 21 -12.88 -14.48 -12.78
C HIS A 21 -12.71 -16.01 -12.82
N LYS A 22 -13.72 -16.73 -13.35
CA LYS A 22 -13.61 -18.18 -13.55
C LYS A 22 -12.58 -18.45 -14.65
N GLY A 23 -11.52 -19.19 -14.32
CA GLY A 23 -10.46 -19.57 -15.27
C GLY A 23 -9.35 -18.54 -15.47
N SER A 24 -9.33 -17.45 -14.71
CA SER A 24 -8.24 -16.46 -14.72
C SER A 24 -7.84 -16.07 -13.29
N PHE A 25 -6.86 -15.18 -13.18
CA PHE A 25 -6.42 -14.65 -11.90
C PHE A 25 -7.50 -13.78 -11.28
N GLU A 26 -7.64 -13.92 -9.97
CA GLU A 26 -8.50 -13.05 -9.18
C GLU A 26 -7.82 -11.70 -8.97
N ILE A 27 -8.57 -10.63 -9.24
CA ILE A 27 -8.11 -9.26 -9.10
C ILE A 27 -8.64 -8.70 -7.77
N LEU A 28 -7.73 -8.14 -6.97
CA LEU A 28 -8.04 -7.51 -5.70
C LEU A 28 -7.86 -6.01 -5.84
N HIS A 29 -8.90 -5.26 -5.46
CA HIS A 29 -8.87 -3.81 -5.30
C HIS A 29 -8.50 -3.48 -3.86
N VAL A 30 -7.41 -2.74 -3.69
CA VAL A 30 -6.84 -2.39 -2.40
C VAL A 30 -6.73 -0.88 -2.30
N GLN A 31 -7.16 -0.34 -1.17
CA GLN A 31 -7.02 1.08 -0.85
C GLN A 31 -5.94 1.25 0.22
N ASP A 32 -4.94 2.09 -0.02
CA ASP A 32 -3.95 2.42 1.00
C ASP A 32 -4.49 3.43 2.04
N THR A 33 -3.65 3.82 3.00
CA THR A 33 -4.03 4.82 4.02
C THR A 33 -3.98 6.26 3.52
N ALA A 34 -3.46 6.51 2.32
CA ALA A 34 -3.44 7.80 1.64
C ALA A 34 -4.58 7.90 0.59
N ASP A 35 -5.59 7.04 0.73
CA ASP A 35 -6.76 6.92 -0.15
C ASP A 35 -6.43 6.63 -1.63
N GLN A 36 -5.23 6.13 -1.91
CA GLN A 36 -4.88 5.66 -3.25
C GLN A 36 -5.39 4.23 -3.45
N GLU A 37 -6.18 4.03 -4.50
CA GLU A 37 -6.65 2.71 -4.91
C GLU A 37 -5.75 2.12 -5.99
N PHE A 38 -5.47 0.82 -5.89
CA PHE A 38 -4.79 0.07 -6.94
C PHE A 38 -5.27 -1.38 -6.97
N ALA A 39 -5.03 -2.05 -8.10
CA ALA A 39 -5.42 -3.44 -8.33
C ALA A 39 -4.20 -4.37 -8.37
N THR A 40 -4.33 -5.55 -7.77
CA THR A 40 -3.28 -6.59 -7.79
C THR A 40 -3.87 -7.98 -7.89
N GLN A 41 -3.10 -8.94 -8.41
CA GLN A 41 -3.50 -10.35 -8.38
C GLN A 41 -3.34 -10.97 -6.98
N LEU A 42 -4.22 -11.91 -6.62
CA LEU A 42 -4.23 -12.56 -5.30
C LEU A 42 -2.88 -13.20 -4.91
N GLY A 43 -2.12 -13.75 -5.86
CA GLY A 43 -0.80 -14.32 -5.59
C GLY A 43 0.24 -13.32 -5.05
N ASN A 44 0.01 -12.02 -5.23
CA ASN A 44 0.91 -10.97 -4.78
C ASN A 44 0.48 -10.32 -3.45
N VAL A 45 -0.58 -10.85 -2.80
CA VAL A 45 -1.22 -10.25 -1.63
C VAL A 45 -1.07 -11.14 -0.40
N PHE A 46 -0.54 -10.57 0.68
CA PHE A 46 -0.42 -11.23 1.98
C PHE A 46 -1.25 -10.50 3.02
N THR A 47 -2.04 -11.24 3.81
CA THR A 47 -2.81 -10.65 4.90
C THR A 47 -1.91 -10.50 6.13
N ILE A 48 -1.77 -9.27 6.63
CA ILE A 48 -0.89 -8.93 7.75
C ILE A 48 -1.68 -8.48 9.01
N GLY A 49 -3.00 -8.43 8.92
CA GLY A 49 -3.86 -8.07 10.03
C GLY A 49 -5.33 -7.97 9.62
N LYS A 50 -6.16 -7.52 10.57
CA LYS A 50 -7.60 -7.33 10.37
C LYS A 50 -7.96 -5.87 10.61
N GLY A 51 -8.67 -5.25 9.66
CA GLY A 51 -8.99 -3.83 9.72
C GLY A 51 -7.72 -2.97 9.69
N ILE A 52 -7.59 -2.06 10.66
CA ILE A 52 -6.49 -1.08 10.74
C ILE A 52 -5.34 -1.60 11.63
N LYS A 53 -5.57 -2.67 12.41
CA LYS A 53 -4.58 -3.18 13.38
C LYS A 53 -3.71 -4.27 12.73
N PRO A 54 -2.42 -3.97 12.42
CA PRO A 54 -1.49 -5.00 11.96
C PRO A 54 -1.11 -5.95 13.10
N TRP A 55 -0.82 -7.20 12.76
CA TRP A 55 -0.23 -8.18 13.70
C TRP A 55 1.29 -8.08 13.78
N VAL A 56 1.90 -7.39 12.82
CA VAL A 56 3.35 -7.21 12.70
C VAL A 56 3.74 -5.75 12.79
N THR A 57 4.96 -5.49 13.26
CA THR A 57 5.53 -4.14 13.29
C THR A 57 5.80 -3.64 11.88
N LEU A 58 5.35 -2.43 11.58
CA LEU A 58 5.54 -1.83 10.25
C LEU A 58 6.83 -1.00 10.18
N PRO A 59 7.55 -1.02 9.05
CA PRO A 59 8.72 -0.17 8.83
C PRO A 59 8.36 1.32 8.73
N ARG A 60 9.36 2.19 8.87
CA ARG A 60 9.18 3.66 8.77
C ARG A 60 8.53 4.01 7.43
N GLY A 61 7.36 4.63 7.49
CA GLY A 61 6.54 4.97 6.31
C GLY A 61 5.29 4.10 6.11
N LYS A 62 5.04 3.12 6.99
CA LYS A 62 3.79 2.32 7.05
C LYS A 62 3.38 1.67 5.72
N GLY A 63 4.33 1.49 4.79
CA GLY A 63 4.07 0.94 3.46
C GLY A 63 3.28 1.86 2.53
N ILE A 64 3.34 3.18 2.71
CA ILE A 64 2.71 4.15 1.81
C ILE A 64 3.67 4.46 0.66
N LYS A 65 3.19 4.30 -0.58
CA LYS A 65 3.94 4.74 -1.76
C LYS A 65 3.49 6.15 -2.12
N LEU A 66 4.39 7.11 -2.00
CA LEU A 66 4.13 8.49 -2.41
C LEU A 66 4.07 8.61 -3.93
N SER A 67 3.32 9.58 -4.42
CA SER A 67 3.33 9.94 -5.84
C SER A 67 4.69 10.53 -6.23
N ILE A 68 5.05 10.47 -7.52
CA ILE A 68 6.33 11.00 -8.03
C ILE A 68 6.53 12.48 -7.63
N VAL A 69 5.46 13.28 -7.70
CA VAL A 69 5.47 14.70 -7.33
C VAL A 69 5.72 14.89 -5.83
N GLU A 70 5.11 14.07 -4.98
CA GLU A 70 5.30 14.14 -3.53
C GLU A 70 6.69 13.67 -3.11
N GLU A 71 7.20 12.62 -3.76
CA GLU A 71 8.56 12.14 -3.54
C GLU A 71 9.59 13.20 -3.97
N ALA A 72 9.38 13.86 -5.11
CA ALA A 72 10.21 14.95 -5.59
C ALA A 72 10.17 16.14 -4.62
N LYS A 73 9.00 16.55 -4.12
CA LYS A 73 8.86 17.60 -3.12
C LYS A 73 9.56 17.25 -1.81
N LYS A 74 9.46 16.01 -1.34
CA LYS A 74 10.13 15.54 -0.13
C LYS A 74 11.66 15.58 -0.29
N LYS A 75 12.18 15.17 -1.45
CA LYS A 75 13.61 15.26 -1.79
C LYS A 75 14.09 16.71 -1.91
N ALA A 76 13.32 17.56 -2.58
CA ALA A 76 13.62 18.99 -2.72
C ALA A 76 13.54 19.77 -1.39
N GLY A 77 12.61 19.40 -0.51
CA GLY A 77 12.49 19.96 0.84
C GLY A 77 13.66 19.57 1.75
N ALA A 78 14.18 18.34 1.62
CA ALA A 78 15.37 17.91 2.36
C ALA A 78 16.65 18.66 1.94
N LEU A 79 16.76 19.09 0.68
CA LEU A 79 17.88 19.91 0.18
C LEU A 79 17.87 21.35 0.73
N LYS A 80 16.74 21.87 1.22
CA LYS A 80 16.65 23.22 1.78
C LYS A 80 17.10 23.33 3.24
N GLY A 81 17.46 22.22 3.89
CA GLY A 81 17.87 22.18 5.30
C GLY A 81 19.37 22.26 5.56
N THR A 82 20.22 22.38 4.54
CA THR A 82 21.69 22.36 4.68
C THR A 82 22.35 23.70 4.34
N VAL A 83 21.57 24.76 4.13
CA VAL A 83 22.10 26.11 3.92
C VAL A 83 21.66 26.99 5.09
N ALA A 84 22.29 26.79 6.24
CA ALA A 84 22.32 27.74 7.36
C ALA A 84 23.67 27.59 8.06
#